data_AF-A0A7C4JAL0-F1
#
_entry.id   AF-A0A7C4JAL0-F1
#
_cell.length_a   1.000
_cell.length_b   1.000
_cell.length_c   1.000
_cell.angle_alpha   90.00
_cell.angle_beta   90.00
_cell.angle_gamma   90.00
#
_symmetry.space_group_name_H-M   'P 1'
#
loop_
_entity.id
_entity.type
_entity.pdbx_description
1 polymer ?
#
loop_
_entity_poly.entity_id
_entity_poly.type
_entity_poly.pdbx_seq_one_letter_code
_entity_poly.pdbx_strand_id
1 'polypeptide(L)'
;MLTLVIYDISSDDIRTKLANRLFDYGLQRIQYSAFKGELNAHDREVLVKELPKFVEGERDSIYVIPLCERCARLCRIVSEKPIPSLAEEDRVKLV
;
A
#
# COMPACT_ATOMS: atom_id res chain seq x y z
N MET A 1 8.45 -10.40 2.95
CA MET A 1 8.93 -9.60 1.81
C MET A 1 8.05 -8.37 1.72
N LEU A 2 8.65 -7.18 1.63
CA LEU A 2 7.89 -5.94 1.49
C LEU A 2 6.88 -6.05 0.34
N THR A 3 5.64 -5.67 0.61
CA THR A 3 4.55 -5.64 -0.37
C THR A 3 4.00 -4.23 -0.40
N LEU A 4 3.94 -3.66 -1.60
CA LEU A 4 3.31 -2.37 -1.88
C LEU A 4 1.92 -2.63 -2.45
N VAL A 5 0.91 -1.99 -1.86
CA VAL A 5 -0.47 -2.01 -2.35
C VAL A 5 -0.83 -0.60 -2.79
N ILE A 6 -1.22 -0.44 -4.05
CA ILE A 6 -1.66 0.84 -4.65
C ILE A 6 -3.06 0.62 -5.16
N TYR A 7 -3.95 1.59 -4.97
CA TYR A 7 -5.31 1.47 -5.49
C TYR A 7 -5.82 2.78 -6.08
N ASP A 8 -6.76 2.66 -7.00
CA ASP A 8 -7.63 3.74 -7.45
C ASP A 8 -9.06 3.25 -7.24
N ILE A 9 -9.79 3.86 -6.31
CA ILE A 9 -11.13 3.44 -5.91
C ILE A 9 -12.02 4.67 -5.82
N SER A 10 -13.04 4.66 -6.67
CA SER A 10 -13.97 5.77 -6.87
C SER A 10 -14.86 6.00 -5.65
N SER A 11 -15.32 4.91 -5.02
CA SER A 11 -16.21 4.97 -3.86
C SER A 11 -15.44 5.20 -2.55
N ASP A 12 -15.77 6.27 -1.84
CA ASP A 12 -15.17 6.65 -0.55
C ASP A 12 -15.39 5.58 0.52
N ASP A 13 -16.57 4.96 0.53
CA ASP A 13 -16.93 3.91 1.48
C ASP A 13 -16.09 2.65 1.25
N ILE A 14 -15.94 2.24 -0.01
CA ILE A 14 -15.15 1.06 -0.38
C ILE A 14 -13.67 1.32 -0.12
N ARG A 15 -13.18 2.52 -0.46
CA ARG A 15 -11.81 2.94 -0.18
C ARG A 15 -11.49 2.89 1.31
N THR A 16 -12.43 3.32 2.16
CA THR A 16 -12.30 3.26 3.62
C THR A 16 -12.29 1.81 4.12
N LYS A 17 -13.17 0.95 3.60
CA LYS A 17 -13.19 -0.48 3.95
C LYS A 17 -11.90 -1.20 3.54
N LEU A 18 -11.40 -0.95 2.32
CA LEU A 18 -10.14 -1.52 1.86
C LEU A 18 -9.00 -1.07 2.77
N ALA A 19 -8.91 0.22 3.08
CA ALA A 19 -7.88 0.75 3.95
C ALA A 19 -7.85 0.09 5.33
N ASN A 20 -9.01 -0.05 5.98
CA ASN A 20 -9.12 -0.76 7.25
C ASN A 20 -8.65 -2.21 7.12
N ARG A 21 -9.01 -2.86 6.02
CA ARG A 21 -8.55 -4.22 5.76
C ARG A 21 -7.03 -4.29 5.60
N LEU A 22 -6.41 -3.35 4.90
CA LEU A 22 -4.95 -3.31 4.74
C LEU A 22 -4.24 -3.05 6.09
N PHE A 23 -4.83 -2.27 6.99
CA PHE A 23 -4.33 -2.14 8.37
C PHE A 23 -4.41 -3.46 9.15
N ASP A 24 -5.48 -4.26 8.99
CA ASP A 24 -5.59 -5.58 9.63
C ASP A 24 -4.48 -6.55 9.20
N TYR A 25 -4.00 -6.40 7.96
CA TYR A 25 -2.85 -7.15 7.43
C TYR A 25 -1.49 -6.61 7.92
N GLY A 26 -1.48 -5.62 8.82
CA GLY A 26 -0.27 -4.99 9.33
C GLY A 26 0.41 -4.05 8.34
N LEU A 27 -0.25 -3.69 7.23
CA LEU A 27 0.30 -2.72 6.29
C LEU A 27 0.15 -1.30 6.82
N GLN A 28 1.15 -0.48 6.56
CA GLN A 28 1.17 0.93 6.92
C GLN A 28 0.75 1.78 5.73
N ARG A 29 -0.11 2.77 5.97
CA ARG A 29 -0.50 3.75 4.95
C ARG A 29 0.66 4.70 4.68
N ILE A 30 1.04 4.84 3.41
CA ILE A 30 2.16 5.72 2.98
C ILE A 30 1.70 6.87 2.10
N GLN A 31 0.56 6.73 1.42
CA GLN A 31 -0.12 7.80 0.67
C GLN A 31 -1.63 7.64 0.81
N TYR A 32 -2.40 8.59 0.26
CA TYR A 32 -3.87 8.52 0.27
C TYR A 32 -4.41 7.19 -0.29
N SER A 33 -3.76 6.70 -1.35
CA SER A 33 -4.14 5.45 -2.01
C SER A 33 -3.01 4.42 -2.12
N ALA A 34 -2.09 4.42 -1.16
CA ALA A 34 -1.02 3.44 -1.11
C ALA A 34 -0.65 2.99 0.31
N PHE A 35 -0.35 1.70 0.44
CA PHE A 35 0.09 1.03 1.66
C PHE A 35 1.33 0.20 1.40
N LYS A 36 2.21 0.03 2.39
CA LYS A 36 3.31 -0.92 2.33
C LYS A 36 3.48 -1.66 3.65
N GLY A 37 4.06 -2.84 3.60
CA GLY A 37 4.41 -3.61 4.80
C GLY A 37 4.94 -4.99 4.45
N GLU A 38 5.48 -5.67 5.45
CA GLU A 38 6.00 -7.02 5.28
C GLU A 38 4.84 -8.02 5.23
N LEU A 39 4.74 -8.77 4.13
CA LEU A 39 3.85 -9.92 4.02
C LEU A 39 4.65 -11.15 3.61
N ASN A 40 4.32 -12.30 4.21
CA ASN A 40 4.79 -13.58 3.69
C ASN A 40 3.99 -13.96 2.42
N ALA A 41 4.39 -15.03 1.74
CA ALA A 41 3.74 -15.44 0.49
C ALA A 41 2.27 -15.86 0.68
N HIS A 42 1.97 -16.52 1.81
CA HIS A 42 0.63 -16.99 2.13
C HIS A 42 -0.34 -15.83 2.38
N ASP A 43 0.00 -14.92 3.29
CA ASP A 43 -0.85 -13.77 3.63
C ASP A 43 -1.09 -12.88 2.41
N ARG A 44 -0.09 -12.71 1.54
CA ARG A 44 -0.26 -11.99 0.27
C ARG A 44 -1.25 -12.70 -0.66
N GLU A 45 -1.21 -14.02 -0.74
CA GLU A 45 -2.17 -14.78 -1.56
C GLU A 45 -3.60 -14.70 -1.00
N VAL A 46 -3.75 -14.78 0.33
CA VAL A 46 -5.03 -14.59 1.01
C VAL A 46 -5.57 -13.18 0.75
N LEU A 47 -4.72 -12.15 0.89
CA LEU A 47 -5.08 -10.77 0.58
C LEU A 47 -5.60 -10.66 -0.85
N VAL A 48 -4.85 -11.14 -1.85
CA VAL A 48 -5.23 -11.07 -3.27
C VAL A 48 -6.58 -11.75 -3.54
N LYS A 49 -6.89 -12.86 -2.87
CA LYS A 49 -8.19 -13.54 -2.99
C LYS A 49 -9.35 -12.71 -2.40
N GLU A 50 -9.08 -11.89 -1.40
CA GLU A 50 -10.09 -11.01 -0.80
C GLU A 50 -10.32 -9.72 -1.58
N LEU A 51 -9.32 -9.20 -2.28
CA LEU A 51 -9.36 -7.88 -2.91
C LEU A 51 -10.52 -7.61 -3.89
N PRO A 52 -11.01 -8.59 -4.68
CA PRO A 52 -12.11 -8.36 -5.62
C PRO A 52 -13.40 -7.81 -4.97
N LYS A 53 -13.62 -8.03 -3.67
CA LYS A 53 -14.79 -7.49 -2.95
C LYS A 53 -14.73 -5.97 -2.74
N PHE A 54 -13.61 -5.33 -3.06
CA PHE A 54 -13.40 -3.88 -2.94
C PHE A 54 -13.30 -3.18 -4.29
N VAL A 55 -13.67 -3.85 -5.38
CA VAL A 55 -13.67 -3.28 -6.73
C VAL A 55 -15.11 -3.30 -7.22
N GLU A 56 -15.76 -2.13 -7.23
CA GLU A 56 -17.18 -2.00 -7.60
C GLU A 56 -17.38 -1.12 -8.84
N GLY A 57 -16.52 -0.11 -9.05
CA GLY A 57 -16.54 0.77 -10.21
C GLY A 57 -15.77 0.21 -11.40
N GLU A 58 -16.18 0.57 -12.62
CA GLU A 58 -15.52 0.15 -13.87
C GLU A 58 -14.04 0.57 -13.96
N ARG A 59 -13.66 1.61 -13.22
CA ARG A 59 -12.29 2.17 -13.19
C ARG A 59 -11.54 1.78 -11.92
N ASP A 60 -12.18 1.06 -11.00
CA ASP A 60 -11.53 0.69 -9.76
C ASP A 60 -10.43 -0.33 -10.03
N SER A 61 -9.26 -0.12 -9.44
CA SER A 61 -8.12 -1.02 -9.61
C SER A 61 -7.28 -1.10 -8.34
N ILE A 62 -6.72 -2.28 -8.09
CA ILE A 62 -5.84 -2.54 -6.95
C ILE A 62 -4.63 -3.32 -7.46
N TYR A 63 -3.44 -2.79 -7.19
CA TYR A 63 -2.15 -3.38 -7.52
C TYR A 63 -1.52 -3.91 -6.24
N VAL A 64 -1.07 -5.17 -6.26
CA VAL A 64 -0.29 -5.79 -5.19
C VAL A 64 1.08 -6.15 -5.73
N ILE A 65 2.10 -5.43 -5.27
CA ILE A 65 3.45 -5.49 -5.82
C ILE A 65 4.40 -6.00 -4.74
N PRO A 66 4.80 -7.28 -4.77
CA PRO A 66 5.90 -7.75 -3.95
C PRO A 66 7.21 -7.09 -4.41
N LEU A 67 7.97 -6.53 -3.47
CA LEU A 67 9.26 -5.90 -3.69
C LEU A 67 10.35 -6.71 -3.03
N CYS A 68 11.38 -7.11 -3.80
CA CYS A 68 12.57 -7.68 -3.18
C CYS A 68 13.29 -6.61 -2.35
N GLU A 69 14.09 -7.03 -1.37
CA GLU A 69 14.80 -6.10 -0.48
C GLU A 69 15.65 -5.07 -1.23
N ARG A 70 16.27 -5.49 -2.34
CA ARG A 70 17.08 -4.59 -3.17
C ARG A 70 16.23 -3.45 -3.75
N CYS A 71 15.05 -3.77 -4.30
CA CYS A 71 14.14 -2.77 -4.86
C CYS A 71 13.57 -1.87 -3.75
N ALA A 72 13.18 -2.45 -2.61
CA ALA A 72 12.67 -1.71 -1.46
C ALA A 72 13.67 -0.64 -0.98
N ARG A 73 14.96 -0.99 -0.84
CA ARG A 73 16.02 -0.04 -0.42
C ARG A 73 16.29 1.10 -1.41
N LEU A 74 15.83 0.98 -2.65
CA LEU A 74 15.95 2.02 -3.68
C LEU A 74 14.76 2.98 -3.68
N CYS A 75 13.77 2.76 -2.81
CA CYS A 75 12.64 3.68 -2.65
C CYS A 75 13.14 5.10 -2.32
N ARG A 76 12.57 6.07 -3.04
CA ARG A 76 12.87 7.50 -2.90
C ARG A 76 11.54 8.20 -2.72
N ILE A 77 11.46 9.04 -1.69
CA ILE A 77 10.27 9.83 -1.42
C ILE A 77 10.60 11.29 -1.64
N VAL A 78 9.71 12.00 -2.32
CA VAL A 78 9.81 13.44 -2.54
C VAL A 78 8.54 14.08 -1.97
N SER A 79 8.70 15.03 -1.06
CA SER A 79 7.57 15.68 -0.38
C SER A 79 7.94 17.09 0.07
N GLU A 80 6.98 18.00 0.08
CA GLU A 80 7.17 19.34 0.67
C GLU A 80 7.29 19.30 2.20
N LYS A 81 6.70 18.27 2.82
CA LYS A 81 6.65 18.12 4.28
C LYS A 81 7.23 16.78 4.72
N PRO A 82 7.85 16.71 5.92
CA PRO A 82 8.23 15.43 6.51
C PRO A 82 7.01 14.51 6.62
N ILE A 83 7.21 13.22 6.31
CA ILE A 83 6.16 12.20 6.44
C ILE A 83 6.48 11.38 7.70
N PRO A 84 5.76 11.60 8.82
CA PRO A 84 6.11 11.00 10.11
C PRO A 84 6.10 9.46 10.09
N SER A 85 5.24 8.85 9.26
CA SER A 85 5.09 7.40 9.16
C SER A 85 6.19 6.69 8.36
N LEU A 86 7.14 7.42 7.76
CA LEU A 86 8.14 6.86 6.84
C LEU A 86 9.59 7.20 7.24
N ALA A 87 9.79 7.64 8.49
CA ALA A 87 11.00 8.35 8.91
C ALA A 87 12.27 7.49 9.10
N GLU A 88 12.19 6.15 9.12
CA GLU A 88 13.35 5.31 9.45
C GLU A 88 13.87 4.41 8.31
N GLU A 89 13.05 4.06 7.31
CA GLU A 89 13.45 3.12 6.24
C GLU A 89 13.54 3.76 4.84
N ASP A 90 12.79 4.84 4.59
CA ASP A 90 12.72 5.45 3.26
C ASP A 90 13.59 6.71 3.18
N ARG A 91 14.28 6.87 2.05
CA ARG A 91 15.10 8.07 1.80
C ARG A 91 14.19 9.21 1.34
N VAL A 92 13.72 10.02 2.29
CA VAL A 92 12.89 11.20 2.04
C VAL A 92 13.76 12.40 1.64
N LYS A 93 13.44 13.01 0.50
CA LYS A 93 13.97 14.29 0.03
C LYS A 93 12.87 15.34 0.16
N LEU A 94 13.17 16.42 0.89
CA LEU A 94 12.29 17.59 0.95
C LEU A 94 12.55 18.51 -0.25
N VAL A 95 11.48 19.03 -0.86
CA VAL A 95 11.52 19.97 -2.02
C VAL A 95 10.72 21.22 -1.76
#